data_AF-A0A2G5E7P1-F1
#
_entry.id   AF-A0A2G5E7P1-F1
#
_cell.length_a   1.000
_cell.length_b   1.000
_cell.length_c   1.000
_cell.angle_alpha   90.00
_cell.angle_beta   90.00
_cell.angle_gamma   90.00
#
_symmetry.space_group_name_H-M   'P 1'
#
loop_
_entity.id
_entity.type
_entity.pdbx_description
1 polymer ?
#
loop_
_entity_poly.entity_id
_entity_poly.type
_entity_poly.pdbx_seq_one_letter_code
_entity_poly.pdbx_strand_id
1 'polypeptide(L)'
;MDVRFYEFTSGREFTIEVGYFDTIQEIKEKIQKYEGISTSRQTLIFKGQIMVDECDTVFYEILHNSQIQLLVMREPSSSKPIKKEEESS
;
A
#
# COMPACT_ATOMS: atom_id res chain seq x y z
N MET A 1 -2.24 -6.25 -15.88
CA MET A 1 -2.25 -4.90 -16.49
C MET A 1 -1.38 -3.99 -15.66
N ASP A 2 -0.56 -3.16 -16.31
CA ASP A 2 0.30 -2.23 -15.58
C ASP A 2 -0.51 -1.07 -15.01
N VAL A 3 -0.36 -0.83 -13.71
CA VAL A 3 -1.02 0.26 -12.97
C VAL A 3 0.06 1.07 -12.26
N ARG A 4 -0.04 2.40 -12.36
CA ARG A 4 0.92 3.33 -11.79
C ARG A 4 0.46 3.79 -10.41
N PHE A 5 1.39 3.89 -9.49
CA PHE A 5 1.17 4.32 -8.12
C PHE A 5 2.03 5.53 -7.82
N TYR A 6 1.40 6.59 -7.34
CA TYR A 6 2.11 7.77 -6.83
C TYR A 6 2.03 7.79 -5.30
N GLU A 7 3.17 7.62 -4.66
CA GLU A 7 3.29 7.58 -3.20
C GLU A 7 3.55 8.99 -2.65
N PHE A 8 2.59 9.52 -1.90
CA PHE A 8 2.58 10.94 -1.52
C PHE A 8 3.63 11.33 -0.47
N THR A 9 4.11 10.41 0.36
CA THR A 9 4.99 10.77 1.47
C THR A 9 6.46 10.89 1.07
N SER A 10 6.91 10.10 0.09
CA SER A 10 8.23 10.18 -0.53
C SER A 10 8.22 10.89 -1.88
N GLY A 11 7.04 11.06 -2.51
CA GLY A 11 6.89 11.69 -3.82
C GLY A 11 7.37 10.80 -4.98
N ARG A 12 7.49 9.49 -4.73
CA ARG A 12 7.95 8.51 -5.72
C ARG A 12 6.78 7.88 -6.48
N GLU A 13 7.01 7.62 -7.76
CA GLU A 13 6.11 6.82 -8.60
C GLU A 13 6.71 5.44 -8.86
N PHE A 14 5.86 4.42 -8.94
CA PHE A 14 6.23 3.07 -9.33
C PHE A 14 5.06 2.38 -10.05
N THR A 15 5.34 1.25 -10.71
CA THR A 15 4.35 0.48 -11.48
C THR A 15 4.34 -0.96 -10.98
N ILE A 16 3.15 -1.52 -10.80
CA ILE A 16 2.99 -2.96 -10.52
C ILE A 16 1.98 -3.58 -11.47
N GLU A 17 2.13 -4.89 -11.70
CA GLU A 17 1.18 -5.67 -12.48
C GLU A 17 -0.02 -6.08 -11.62
N VAL A 18 -1.21 -5.62 -12.03
CA VAL A 18 -2.48 -5.88 -11.36
C VAL A 18 -3.37 -6.76 -12.25
N GLY A 19 -4.05 -7.75 -11.67
CA GLY A 19 -5.03 -8.57 -12.37
C GLY A 19 -6.33 -7.83 -12.60
N TYR A 20 -7.06 -8.17 -13.67
CA TYR A 20 -8.31 -7.51 -14.05
C TYR A 20 -9.46 -7.71 -13.04
N PHE A 21 -9.32 -8.65 -12.11
CA PHE A 21 -10.29 -8.91 -11.04
C PHE A 21 -9.64 -8.87 -9.66
N ASP A 22 -8.40 -8.35 -9.56
CA ASP A 22 -7.75 -8.21 -8.26
C ASP A 22 -8.60 -7.27 -7.39
N THR A 23 -8.82 -7.71 -6.15
CA THR A 23 -9.38 -6.90 -5.08
C THR A 23 -8.38 -5.84 -4.63
N ILE A 24 -8.87 -4.80 -3.95
CA ILE A 24 -7.99 -3.75 -3.41
C ILE A 24 -7.08 -4.32 -2.33
N GLN A 25 -7.54 -5.31 -1.57
CA GLN A 25 -6.71 -6.05 -0.63
C GLN A 25 -5.53 -6.76 -1.34
N GLU A 26 -5.79 -7.48 -2.43
CA GLU A 26 -4.74 -8.15 -3.21
C GLU A 26 -3.74 -7.16 -3.81
N ILE A 27 -4.22 -5.99 -4.29
CA ILE A 27 -3.34 -4.92 -4.77
C ILE A 27 -2.43 -4.42 -3.63
N LYS A 28 -2.97 -4.21 -2.43
CA LYS A 28 -2.17 -3.79 -1.26
C LYS A 28 -1.11 -4.82 -0.90
N GLU A 29 -1.43 -6.11 -0.98
CA GLU A 29 -0.47 -7.20 -0.75
C GLU A 29 0.65 -7.19 -1.80
N LYS A 30 0.33 -6.92 -3.06
CA LYS A 30 1.35 -6.73 -4.10
C LYS A 30 2.24 -5.53 -3.78
N ILE A 31 1.67 -4.38 -3.42
CA ILE A 31 2.46 -3.22 -2.99
C ILE A 31 3.36 -3.57 -1.80
N GLN A 32 2.87 -4.33 -0.81
CA GLN A 32 3.70 -4.78 0.30
C GLN A 32 4.88 -5.63 -0.18
N LYS A 33 4.65 -6.55 -1.12
CA LYS A 33 5.68 -7.41 -1.68
C LYS A 33 6.76 -6.63 -2.46
N TYR A 34 6.37 -5.59 -3.21
CA TYR A 34 7.31 -4.82 -4.03
C TYR A 34 7.98 -3.66 -3.28
N GLU A 35 7.24 -2.97 -2.42
CA GLU A 35 7.67 -1.74 -1.75
C GLU A 35 7.94 -1.91 -0.26
N GLY A 36 7.60 -3.06 0.34
CA GLY A 36 7.80 -3.33 1.77
C GLY A 36 6.86 -2.56 2.70
N ILE A 37 5.82 -1.93 2.18
CA ILE A 37 4.86 -1.14 2.97
C ILE A 37 3.75 -2.07 3.48
N SER A 38 3.55 -2.19 4.79
CA SER A 38 2.47 -3.00 5.38
C SER A 38 1.10 -2.60 4.82
N THR A 39 0.24 -3.56 4.46
CA THR A 39 -1.11 -3.32 3.94
C THR A 39 -1.97 -2.43 4.84
N SER A 40 -1.84 -2.58 6.16
CA SER A 40 -2.51 -1.76 7.17
C SER A 40 -2.15 -0.27 7.11
N ARG A 41 -0.98 0.06 6.55
CA ARG A 41 -0.47 1.42 6.42
C ARG A 41 -0.79 2.04 5.06
N GLN A 42 -1.35 1.27 4.14
CA GLN A 42 -1.65 1.72 2.79
C GLN A 42 -3.09 2.22 2.69
N THR A 43 -3.24 3.46 2.25
CA THR A 43 -4.54 3.99 1.81
C THR A 43 -4.46 4.29 0.33
N LEU A 44 -5.22 3.53 -0.46
CA LEU A 44 -5.30 3.72 -1.90
C LEU A 44 -6.45 4.66 -2.23
N ILE A 45 -6.17 5.63 -3.10
CA ILE A 45 -7.12 6.66 -3.53
C ILE A 45 -7.15 6.65 -5.07
N PHE A 46 -8.34 6.56 -5.65
CA PHE A 46 -8.53 6.60 -7.09
C PHE A 46 -9.69 7.50 -7.46
N LYS A 47 -9.51 8.39 -8.45
CA LYS A 47 -10.49 9.42 -8.85
C LYS A 47 -11.05 10.22 -7.64
N GLY A 48 -10.21 10.48 -6.64
CA GLY A 48 -10.58 11.20 -5.41
C GLY A 48 -11.36 10.39 -4.37
N GLN A 49 -11.53 9.08 -4.56
CA GLN A 49 -12.23 8.20 -3.62
C GLN A 49 -11.25 7.25 -2.93
N ILE A 50 -11.42 7.07 -1.62
CA ILE A 50 -10.71 6.03 -0.86
C ILE A 50 -11.26 4.67 -1.30
N MET A 51 -10.36 3.78 -1.63
CA MET A 51 -10.69 2.46 -2.14
C MET A 51 -10.94 1.49 -0.98
N VAL A 52 -11.95 0.64 -1.14
CA VAL A 52 -12.42 -0.33 -0.14
C VAL A 52 -11.88 -1.71 -0.47
N ASP A 53 -11.46 -2.47 0.54
CA ASP A 53 -10.67 -3.70 0.39
C ASP A 53 -11.42 -4.82 -0.32
N GLU A 54 -12.74 -4.89 -0.14
CA GLU A 54 -13.63 -5.90 -0.73
C GLU A 54 -14.02 -5.59 -2.19
N CYS A 55 -13.75 -4.38 -2.68
CA CYS A 55 -14.01 -4.00 -4.07
C CYS A 55 -12.86 -4.46 -4.98
N ASP A 56 -13.13 -4.59 -6.27
CA ASP A 56 -12.15 -5.02 -7.27
C ASP A 56 -11.80 -3.90 -8.26
N THR A 57 -10.84 -4.20 -9.13
CA THR A 57 -10.42 -3.31 -10.21
C THR A 57 -11.53 -2.99 -11.22
N VAL A 58 -12.49 -3.90 -11.43
CA VAL A 58 -13.63 -3.68 -12.34
C VAL A 58 -14.58 -2.63 -11.76
N PHE A 59 -14.90 -2.72 -10.47
CA PHE A 59 -15.76 -1.78 -9.75
C PHE A 59 -15.25 -0.34 -9.86
N TYR A 60 -13.93 -0.14 -9.76
CA TYR A 60 -13.32 1.17 -9.89
C TYR A 60 -12.96 1.56 -11.33
N GLU A 61 -13.18 0.68 -12.31
CA GLU A 61 -12.79 0.86 -13.72
C GLU A 61 -11.29 1.13 -13.88
N ILE A 62 -10.45 0.36 -13.17
CA ILE A 62 -9.00 0.47 -13.25
C ILE A 62 -8.54 -0.20 -14.53
N LEU A 63 -7.96 0.60 -15.41
CA LEU A 63 -7.43 0.17 -16.71
C LEU A 63 -5.90 0.27 -16.75
N HIS A 64 -5.31 -0.26 -17.81
CA HIS A 64 -3.88 -0.10 -18.08
C HIS A 64 -3.44 1.38 -18.03
N ASN A 65 -2.33 1.65 -17.37
CA ASN A 65 -1.76 2.98 -17.10
C ASN A 65 -2.60 3.92 -16.23
N SER A 66 -3.68 3.42 -15.61
CA SER A 66 -4.38 4.15 -14.54
C SER A 66 -3.40 4.52 -13.43
N GLN A 67 -3.60 5.70 -12.85
CA GLN A 67 -2.77 6.21 -11.77
C GLN A 67 -3.57 6.19 -10.47
N ILE A 68 -3.06 5.43 -9.50
CA ILE A 68 -3.60 5.32 -8.14
C ILE A 68 -2.70 6.11 -7.20
N GLN A 69 -3.33 6.83 -6.29
CA GLN A 69 -2.66 7.59 -5.24
C GLN A 69 -2.46 6.68 -4.03
N LEU A 70 -1.23 6.56 -3.53
CA LEU A 70 -0.90 5.81 -2.33
C LEU A 70 -0.51 6.77 -1.22
N LEU A 71 -1.28 6.77 -0.13
CA LEU A 71 -0.93 7.43 1.12
C LEU A 71 -0.40 6.38 2.10
N VAL A 72 0.78 6.65 2.68
CA VAL A 72 1.40 5.77 3.68
C VAL A 72 1.23 6.38 5.06
N MET A 73 0.47 5.70 5.93
CA MET A 73 0.36 6.09 7.32
C MET A 73 1.68 5.84 8.05
N ARG A 74 2.14 6.84 8.80
CA ARG A 74 3.28 6.68 9.72
C ARG A 74 2.74 5.98 10.97
N GLU A 75 3.32 4.84 11.31
CA GLU A 75 3.08 4.26 12.64
C GLU A 75 3.48 5.31 13.70
N PRO A 76 2.69 5.49 14.77
CA PRO A 76 3.24 6.12 15.96
C PRO A 76 4.45 5.28 16.34
N SER A 77 5.63 5.90 16.35
CA SER A 77 6.88 5.22 16.68
C SER A 77 6.67 4.42 17.95
N SER A 78 6.57 3.09 17.83
CA SER A 78 6.71 2.21 18.97
C SER A 78 8.16 2.34 19.40
N SER A 79 8.41 3.26 20.33
CA SER A 79 9.58 3.21 21.18
C SER A 79 9.60 1.82 21.81
N LYS A 80 10.35 0.90 21.20
CA LYS A 80 10.60 -0.42 21.78
C LYS A 80 11.13 -0.18 23.20
N PRO A 81 10.54 -0.78 24.25
CA PRO A 81 11.19 -0.76 25.55
C PRO A 81 12.55 -1.44 25.38
N ILE A 82 13.62 -0.71 25.71
CA ILE A 82 14.96 -1.24 25.86
C ILE A 82 14.86 -2.38 26.87
N LYS A 83 14.94 -3.63 26.39
CA LYS A 83 15.22 -4.75 27.29
C LYS A 83 16.64 -4.52 27.79
N LYS A 84 16.76 -4.16 29.07
CA LYS A 84 18.03 -4.22 29.78
C LYS A 84 18.50 -5.67 29.72
N GLU A 85 19.67 -5.83 29.14
CA GLU A 85 20.49 -7.02 29.24
C GLU A 85 20.86 -7.16 30.73
N GLU A 86 20.23 -8.10 31.43
CA GLU A 86 20.73 -8.55 32.73
C GLU A 86 21.88 -9.53 32.45
N GLU A 87 23.10 -9.01 32.58
CA GLU A 87 24.24 -9.81 33.02
C GLU A 87 23.91 -10.44 34.38
N SER A 88 24.05 -11.76 34.47
CA SER A 88 24.42 -12.52 35.68
C SER A 88 24.72 -13.94 35.19
N SER A 89 25.99 -14.24 34.91
CA SER A 89 26.94 -14.91 35.83
C SER A 89 26.66 -16.40 36.01
#